data_AF-A0A432IQA0-F1
#
_entry.id   AF-A0A432IQA0-F1
#
_cell.length_a   1.000
_cell.length_b   1.000
_cell.length_c   1.000
_cell.angle_alpha   90.00
_cell.angle_beta   90.00
_cell.angle_gamma   90.00
#
_symmetry.space_group_name_H-M   'P 1'
#
loop_
_entity.id
_entity.type
_entity.pdbx_description
1 polymer ?
#
loop_
_entity_poly.entity_id
_entity_poly.type
_entity_poly.pdbx_seq_one_letter_code
_entity_poly.pdbx_strand_id
1 'polypeptide(L)'
;FIAIIVFGIFILVIDEGKMAMFLILLGLIAFLAAFAFGMPFYYRFKNLRGDGKILLGAKYAYINGYFHNWDFPLSGLSKVKPIKDPFYGINLIYYYTDRTLKNSEELFIPANEDIDIKALVEQLKKANKK
;
A
#
# COMPACT_ATOMS: atom_id res chain seq x y z
N PHE A 1 19.74 5.49 8.11
CA PHE A 1 20.93 4.67 8.45
C PHE A 1 22.23 5.36 8.09
N ILE A 2 22.45 5.73 6.81
CA ILE A 2 23.67 6.45 6.37
C ILE A 2 23.94 7.72 7.18
N ALA A 3 22.90 8.55 7.41
CA ALA A 3 23.05 9.75 8.23
C ALA A 3 23.55 9.46 9.66
N ILE A 4 23.08 8.38 10.31
CA ILE A 4 23.50 8.04 11.67
C ILE A 4 24.98 7.64 11.70
N ILE A 5 25.44 6.89 10.69
CA ILE A 5 26.84 6.47 10.57
C ILE A 5 27.75 7.69 10.31
N VAL A 6 27.35 8.56 9.38
CA VAL A 6 28.11 9.77 9.05
C VAL A 6 28.19 10.70 10.27
N PHE A 7 27.07 11.08 10.86
CA PHE A 7 27.08 11.96 12.04
C PHE A 7 27.80 11.32 13.23
N GLY A 8 27.69 10.00 13.43
CA GLY A 8 28.41 9.28 14.48
C GLY A 8 29.94 9.38 14.36
N ILE A 9 30.48 9.22 13.14
CA ILE A 9 31.92 9.37 12.89
C ILE A 9 32.37 10.82 13.09
N PHE A 10 31.62 11.79 12.55
CA PHE A 10 31.94 13.21 12.67
C PHE A 10 31.95 13.68 14.14
N ILE A 11 31.02 13.21 14.97
CA ILE A 11 30.98 13.48 16.42
C ILE A 11 32.21 12.92 17.14
N LEU A 12 32.76 11.78 16.70
CA LEU A 12 33.94 11.19 17.32
C LEU A 12 35.24 11.90 16.94
N VAL A 13 35.31 12.49 15.75
CA VAL A 13 36.56 13.04 15.17
C VAL A 13 36.65 14.57 15.29
N ILE A 14 35.52 15.28 15.37
CA ILE A 14 35.49 16.75 15.44
C ILE A 14 35.03 17.20 16.83
N ASP A 15 35.86 17.95 17.54
CA ASP A 15 35.54 18.48 18.87
C ASP A 15 34.70 19.77 18.83
N GLU A 16 34.90 20.60 17.80
CA GLU A 16 34.12 21.82 17.61
C GLU A 16 32.66 21.52 17.22
N GLY A 17 31.70 22.06 17.98
CA GLY A 17 30.27 21.88 17.69
C GLY A 17 29.72 20.47 17.96
N LYS A 18 30.52 19.57 18.55
CA LYS A 18 30.19 18.17 18.83
C LYS A 18 28.84 17.99 19.56
N MET A 19 28.58 18.82 20.56
CA MET A 19 27.32 18.80 21.31
C MET A 19 26.12 19.18 20.44
N ALA A 20 26.26 20.20 19.57
CA ALA A 20 25.18 20.59 18.68
C ALA A 20 24.88 19.49 17.65
N MET A 21 25.92 18.89 17.07
CA MET A 21 25.78 17.76 16.13
C MET A 21 25.11 16.54 16.79
N PHE A 22 25.48 16.24 18.04
CA PHE A 22 24.84 15.18 18.82
C PHE A 22 23.35 15.43 19.06
N LEU A 23 22.98 16.66 19.44
CA LEU A 23 21.57 17.01 19.66
C LEU A 23 20.76 16.96 18.36
N ILE A 24 21.33 17.38 17.23
CA ILE A 24 20.69 17.26 15.91
C ILE A 24 20.46 15.78 15.57
N LEU A 25 21.46 14.93 15.79
CA LEU A 25 21.35 13.49 15.57
C LEU A 25 20.24 12.88 16.43
N LEU A 26 20.18 13.23 17.72
CA LEU A 26 19.10 12.79 18.62
C LEU A 26 17.73 13.26 18.14
N GLY A 27 17.61 14.51 17.68
CA GLY A 27 16.37 15.05 17.12
C GLY A 27 15.92 14.28 15.88
N LEU A 28 16.83 13.97 14.96
CA LEU A 28 16.55 13.16 13.78
C LEU A 28 16.13 11.73 14.14
N ILE A 29 16.80 11.10 15.10
CA ILE A 29 16.43 9.77 15.58
C ILE A 29 15.04 9.80 16.21
N ALA A 30 14.75 10.76 17.07
CA ALA A 30 13.45 10.91 17.71
C ALA A 30 12.34 11.15 16.67
N PHE A 31 12.60 11.99 15.67
CA PHE A 31 11.68 12.24 14.56
C PHE A 31 11.41 10.95 13.77
N LEU A 32 12.45 10.23 13.35
CA LEU A 32 12.31 8.97 12.62
C LEU A 32 11.59 7.92 13.47
N ALA A 33 11.88 7.83 14.76
CA ALA A 33 11.19 6.94 15.69
C ALA A 33 9.70 7.30 15.80
N ALA A 34 9.36 8.59 15.91
CA ALA A 34 7.98 9.04 15.95
C ALA A 34 7.20 8.61 14.71
N PHE A 35 7.79 8.68 13.51
CA PHE A 35 7.16 8.14 12.30
C PHE A 35 7.12 6.62 12.28
N ALA A 36 8.21 5.95 12.65
CA ALA A 36 8.30 4.49 12.64
C ALA A 36 7.27 3.83 13.57
N PHE A 37 7.02 4.41 14.74
CA PHE A 37 6.03 3.91 15.71
C PHE A 37 4.65 4.55 15.55
N GLY A 38 4.58 5.82 15.16
CA GLY A 38 3.32 6.56 14.99
C GLY A 38 2.55 6.16 13.74
N MET A 39 3.23 5.92 12.61
CA MET A 39 2.56 5.55 11.36
C MET A 39 1.79 4.22 11.46
N PRO A 40 2.34 3.14 12.04
CA PRO A 40 1.57 1.91 12.28
C PRO A 40 0.30 2.14 13.10
N PHE A 41 0.38 2.96 14.16
CA PHE A 41 -0.79 3.29 14.98
C PHE A 41 -1.83 4.10 14.18
N TYR A 42 -1.36 5.11 13.44
CA TYR A 42 -2.21 5.92 12.56
C TYR A 42 -2.90 5.08 11.49
N TYR A 43 -2.18 4.20 10.79
CA TYR A 43 -2.74 3.33 9.77
C TYR A 43 -3.75 2.35 10.35
N ARG A 44 -3.44 1.71 11.49
CA ARG A 44 -4.39 0.84 12.19
C ARG A 44 -5.68 1.59 12.53
N PHE A 45 -5.55 2.78 13.12
CA PHE A 45 -6.69 3.61 13.50
C PHE A 45 -7.54 4.03 12.29
N LYS A 46 -6.91 4.44 11.19
CA LYS A 46 -7.60 4.80 9.95
C LYS A 46 -8.32 3.58 9.36
N ASN A 47 -7.66 2.43 9.30
CA ASN A 47 -8.23 1.20 8.74
C ASN A 47 -9.43 0.69 9.55
N LEU A 48 -9.41 0.83 10.88
CA LEU A 48 -10.53 0.47 11.76
C LEU A 48 -11.73 1.42 11.67
N ARG A 49 -11.51 2.65 11.19
CA ARG A 49 -12.56 3.68 11.01
C ARG A 49 -13.16 3.71 9.61
N GLY A 50 -12.68 2.87 8.70
CA GLY A 50 -13.31 2.73 7.39
C GLY A 50 -14.71 2.12 7.53
N ASP A 51 -15.49 2.19 6.45
CA ASP A 51 -16.87 1.74 6.45
C ASP A 51 -17.04 0.21 6.43
N GLY A 52 -15.93 -0.53 6.32
CA GLY A 52 -15.90 -1.99 6.27
C GLY A 52 -16.54 -2.59 5.02
N LYS A 53 -16.81 -1.78 3.99
CA LYS A 53 -17.50 -2.24 2.78
C LYS A 53 -16.53 -2.56 1.66
N ILE A 54 -16.93 -3.54 0.86
CA ILE A 54 -16.24 -3.93 -0.37
C ILE A 54 -17.27 -3.90 -1.49
N LEU A 55 -16.97 -3.15 -2.55
CA LEU A 55 -17.79 -3.12 -3.77
C LEU A 55 -16.87 -3.42 -4.95
N LEU A 56 -17.21 -4.42 -5.74
CA LEU A 56 -16.47 -4.79 -6.94
C LEU A 56 -17.36 -4.55 -8.16
N GLY A 57 -16.94 -3.61 -8.99
CA GLY A 57 -17.54 -3.33 -10.29
C GLY A 57 -16.67 -3.86 -11.42
N ALA A 58 -17.19 -3.78 -12.64
CA ALA A 58 -16.42 -4.16 -13.83
C ALA A 58 -15.12 -3.36 -13.97
N LYS A 59 -15.12 -2.08 -13.63
CA LYS A 59 -13.98 -1.17 -13.83
C LYS A 59 -13.43 -0.51 -12.56
N TYR A 60 -13.86 -0.99 -11.40
CA TYR A 60 -13.46 -0.42 -10.13
C TYR A 60 -13.55 -1.42 -8.98
N ALA A 61 -12.82 -1.16 -7.90
CA ALA A 61 -12.92 -1.81 -6.61
C ALA A 61 -12.94 -0.74 -5.52
N TYR A 62 -13.98 -0.73 -4.69
CA TYR A 62 -14.04 0.05 -3.47
C TYR A 62 -13.73 -0.87 -2.28
N ILE A 63 -12.80 -0.47 -1.43
CA ILE A 63 -12.37 -1.25 -0.27
C ILE A 63 -12.21 -0.29 0.91
N ASN A 64 -13.10 -0.38 1.89
CA ASN A 64 -12.96 0.26 3.21
C ASN A 64 -12.61 1.78 3.13
N GLY A 65 -13.31 2.54 2.28
CA GLY A 65 -13.03 3.96 2.05
C GLY A 65 -12.14 4.29 0.84
N TYR A 66 -11.42 3.32 0.27
CA TYR A 66 -10.52 3.54 -0.86
C TYR A 66 -11.16 3.12 -2.17
N PHE A 67 -11.06 3.97 -3.19
CA PHE A 67 -11.61 3.70 -4.52
C PHE A 67 -10.47 3.48 -5.53
N HIS A 68 -10.39 2.26 -6.03
CA HIS A 68 -9.48 1.85 -7.10
C HIS A 68 -10.27 1.75 -8.40
N ASN A 69 -9.82 2.40 -9.46
CA ASN A 69 -10.50 2.33 -10.75
C ASN A 69 -9.51 2.21 -11.91
N TRP A 70 -9.98 1.58 -12.98
CA TRP A 70 -9.27 1.43 -14.25
C TRP A 70 -10.22 1.77 -15.41
N ASP A 71 -11.00 2.84 -15.22
CA ASP A 71 -11.95 3.36 -16.21
C ASP A 71 -11.35 4.48 -17.08
N PHE A 72 -10.03 4.51 -17.23
CA PHE A 72 -9.33 5.51 -18.01
C PHE A 72 -8.76 4.92 -19.31
N PRO A 73 -8.49 5.74 -20.34
CA PRO A 73 -7.78 5.29 -21.52
C PRO A 73 -6.46 4.60 -21.15
N LEU A 74 -6.11 3.53 -21.87
CA LEU A 74 -4.88 2.75 -21.63
C LEU A 74 -4.75 2.18 -20.20
N SER A 75 -5.88 1.98 -19.51
CA SER A 75 -5.97 1.22 -18.27
C SER A 75 -6.87 -0.01 -18.46
N GLY A 76 -6.78 -0.97 -17.56
CA GLY A 76 -7.62 -2.15 -17.61
C GLY A 76 -7.28 -3.21 -16.57
N LEU A 77 -8.18 -4.19 -16.48
CA LEU A 77 -7.99 -5.35 -15.63
C LEU A 77 -7.02 -6.34 -16.28
N SER A 78 -5.86 -6.58 -15.67
CA SER A 78 -4.84 -7.48 -16.21
C SER A 78 -5.03 -8.93 -15.79
N LYS A 79 -5.39 -9.16 -14.52
CA LYS A 79 -5.43 -10.51 -13.94
C LYS A 79 -6.45 -10.54 -12.81
N VAL A 80 -7.23 -11.61 -12.77
CA VAL A 80 -8.17 -11.90 -11.68
C VAL A 80 -8.06 -13.38 -11.36
N LYS A 81 -7.71 -13.70 -10.11
CA LYS A 81 -7.55 -15.08 -9.65
C LYS A 81 -8.15 -15.28 -8.26
N PRO A 82 -8.79 -16.43 -7.99
CA PRO A 82 -9.09 -16.82 -6.61
C PRO A 82 -7.79 -17.09 -5.85
N ILE A 83 -7.81 -16.81 -4.55
CA ILE A 83 -6.74 -17.11 -3.58
C ILE A 83 -7.33 -18.00 -2.48
N LYS A 84 -6.54 -18.94 -1.98
CA LYS A 84 -6.88 -19.74 -0.79
C LYS A 84 -5.86 -19.57 0.34
N ASP A 85 -4.60 -19.35 0.01
CA ASP A 85 -3.52 -19.11 0.97
C ASP A 85 -2.94 -17.69 0.79
N PRO A 86 -2.70 -16.92 1.87
CA PRO A 86 -2.91 -17.25 3.28
C PRO A 86 -4.34 -17.03 3.78
N PHE A 87 -5.27 -16.61 2.91
CA PHE A 87 -6.69 -16.46 3.22
C PHE A 87 -7.54 -16.71 1.96
N TYR A 88 -8.80 -17.07 2.17
CA TYR A 88 -9.77 -17.19 1.07
C TYR A 88 -10.17 -15.82 0.54
N GLY A 89 -10.08 -15.62 -0.77
CA GLY A 89 -10.37 -14.32 -1.37
C GLY A 89 -10.03 -14.24 -2.85
N ILE A 90 -9.84 -13.01 -3.33
CA ILE A 90 -9.55 -12.71 -4.72
C ILE A 90 -8.29 -11.83 -4.85
N ASN A 91 -7.43 -12.18 -5.80
CA ASN A 91 -6.31 -11.38 -6.28
C ASN A 91 -6.76 -10.67 -7.54
N LEU A 92 -6.67 -9.34 -7.54
CA LEU A 92 -6.99 -8.48 -8.66
C LEU A 92 -5.78 -7.63 -9.04
N ILE A 93 -5.32 -7.73 -10.28
CA ILE A 93 -4.28 -6.86 -10.83
C ILE A 93 -4.87 -6.01 -11.93
N TYR A 94 -4.80 -4.70 -11.78
CA TYR A 94 -5.13 -3.74 -12.83
C TYR A 94 -3.90 -2.92 -13.22
N TYR A 95 -3.89 -2.45 -14.45
CA TYR A 95 -2.84 -1.57 -14.96
C TYR A 95 -3.42 -0.22 -15.34
N TYR A 96 -2.59 0.80 -15.22
CA TYR A 96 -2.89 2.15 -15.70
C TYR A 96 -1.63 2.75 -16.32
N THR A 97 -1.81 3.71 -17.22
CA THR A 97 -0.70 4.41 -17.86
C THR A 97 -0.69 5.85 -17.37
N ASP A 98 0.45 6.33 -16.90
CA ASP A 98 0.66 7.73 -16.54
C ASP A 98 1.95 8.28 -17.18
N ARG A 99 2.46 9.40 -16.67
CA ARG A 99 3.69 10.03 -17.17
C ARG A 99 4.94 9.15 -16.99
N THR A 100 4.90 8.18 -16.08
CA THR A 100 5.98 7.20 -15.86
C THR A 100 5.71 5.88 -16.59
N LEU A 101 4.86 5.90 -17.62
CA LEU A 101 4.45 4.76 -18.45
C LEU A 101 3.45 3.83 -17.73
N LYS A 102 3.55 2.52 -18.00
CA LYS A 102 2.58 1.53 -17.54
C LYS A 102 2.93 1.09 -16.11
N ASN A 103 2.04 1.39 -15.20
CA ASN A 103 2.07 0.91 -13.82
C ASN A 103 1.03 -0.19 -13.61
N SER A 104 1.19 -0.98 -12.55
CA SER A 104 0.24 -2.01 -12.17
C SER A 104 0.09 -2.05 -10.66
N GLU A 105 -1.15 -2.21 -10.22
CA GLU A 105 -1.50 -2.36 -8.82
C GLU A 105 -2.11 -3.74 -8.60
N GLU A 106 -1.71 -4.38 -7.50
CA GLU A 106 -2.19 -5.68 -7.09
C GLU A 106 -2.99 -5.53 -5.79
N LEU A 107 -4.26 -5.97 -5.83
CA LEU A 107 -5.20 -5.92 -4.72
C LEU A 107 -5.49 -7.33 -4.22
N PHE A 108 -5.36 -7.48 -2.92
CA PHE A 108 -5.63 -8.71 -2.18
C PHE A 108 -6.88 -8.50 -1.34
N ILE A 109 -7.99 -9.11 -1.76
CA ILE A 109 -9.29 -8.86 -1.14
C ILE A 109 -9.79 -10.14 -0.47
N PRO A 110 -9.82 -10.18 0.87
CA PRO A 110 -10.40 -11.29 1.61
C PRO A 110 -11.90 -11.40 1.34
N ALA A 111 -12.39 -12.62 1.31
CA ALA A 111 -13.81 -12.91 1.20
C ALA A 111 -14.17 -14.06 2.15
N ASN A 112 -15.45 -14.15 2.49
CA ASN A 112 -15.96 -15.32 3.19
C ASN A 112 -15.99 -16.53 2.24
N GLU A 113 -15.73 -17.73 2.75
CA GLU A 113 -15.79 -18.99 2.01
C GLU A 113 -17.17 -19.25 1.38
N ASP A 114 -18.22 -18.69 1.98
CA ASP A 114 -19.59 -18.73 1.46
C ASP A 114 -19.77 -17.99 0.13
N ILE A 115 -18.83 -17.09 -0.23
CA ILE A 115 -18.87 -16.35 -1.49
C ILE A 115 -18.26 -17.20 -2.60
N ASP A 116 -19.00 -17.38 -3.69
CA ASP A 116 -18.50 -18.02 -4.90
C ASP A 116 -17.53 -17.09 -5.66
N ILE A 117 -16.27 -17.11 -5.22
CA ILE A 117 -15.21 -16.33 -5.84
C ILE A 117 -14.94 -16.78 -7.28
N LYS A 118 -15.17 -18.06 -7.62
CA LYS A 118 -14.96 -18.53 -8.99
C LYS A 118 -15.94 -17.87 -9.94
N ALA A 119 -17.22 -17.87 -9.59
CA ALA A 119 -18.25 -17.18 -10.37
C ALA A 119 -17.96 -15.68 -10.50
N LEU A 120 -17.55 -15.02 -9.41
CA LEU A 120 -17.17 -13.60 -9.43
C LEU A 120 -15.98 -13.33 -10.36
N VAL A 121 -14.93 -14.15 -10.30
CA VAL A 121 -13.75 -14.05 -11.17
C VAL A 121 -14.15 -14.19 -12.64
N GLU A 122 -15.04 -15.13 -12.96
CA GLU A 122 -15.56 -15.32 -14.32
C GLU A 122 -16.35 -14.12 -14.81
N GLN A 123 -17.24 -13.56 -13.97
CA GLN A 123 -18.00 -12.36 -14.29
C GLN A 123 -17.08 -11.16 -14.56
N LEU A 124 -16.08 -10.93 -13.70
CA LEU A 124 -15.11 -9.84 -13.88
C LEU A 124 -14.28 -10.01 -15.15
N LYS A 125 -13.82 -11.23 -15.45
CA LYS A 125 -13.11 -11.52 -16.70
C LYS A 125 -13.98 -11.29 -17.92
N LYS A 126 -15.24 -11.70 -17.88
CA LYS A 126 -16.19 -11.47 -18.98
C LYS A 126 -16.46 -9.99 -19.20
N ALA A 127 -16.67 -9.23 -18.12
CA ALA A 127 -16.95 -7.80 -18.19
C ALA A 127 -15.74 -6.96 -18.65
N ASN A 128 -14.52 -7.48 -18.51
CA ASN A 128 -13.28 -6.81 -18.91
C ASN A 128 -12.62 -7.43 -20.15
N LYS A 129 -13.29 -8.38 -20.80
CA LYS A 129 -12.83 -8.95 -22.07
C LYS A 129 -12.98 -7.87 -23.13
N LYS A 130 -11.85 -7.34 -23.61
CA LYS A 130 -11.81 -6.48 -24.80
C LYS A 130 -12.19 -7.28 -26.03
#